data_AF-A0A949I9V6-F1
#
_entry.id   AF-A0A949I9V6-F1
#
_cell.length_a   1.000
_cell.length_b   1.000
_cell.length_c   1.000
_cell.angle_alpha   90.00
_cell.angle_beta   90.00
_cell.angle_gamma   90.00
#
_symmetry.space_group_name_H-M   'P 1'
#
loop_
_entity.id
_entity.type
_entity.pdbx_description
1 polymer ?
#
loop_
_entity_poly.entity_id
_entity_poly.type
_entity_poly.pdbx_seq_one_letter_code
_entity_poly.pdbx_strand_id
1 'polypeptide(L)'
;MATSFFGRLKAGLSRSAQKLTGGITAVFTKRKLDDEALEELEEQLIAADLGPAVAARIIKGFRSTRFGKEVTDEEVRETLAAEISEVLAPVALPLELDRAHKPYVILMVGVNGAGKTTTIGKLASLYREQGLTPLLAAGDTFRAAAVEQ
;
A
#
# COMPACT_ATOMS: atom_id res chain seq x y z
N MET A 1 6.26 -18.63 -18.95
CA MET A 1 7.30 -17.71 -18.44
C MET A 1 6.90 -17.26 -17.05
N ALA A 2 7.80 -17.31 -16.07
CA ALA A 2 7.51 -16.81 -14.73
C ALA A 2 7.26 -15.29 -14.81
N THR A 3 6.11 -14.83 -14.36
CA THR A 3 5.77 -13.41 -14.31
C THR A 3 6.81 -12.67 -13.47
N SER A 4 7.40 -11.59 -14.01
CA SER A 4 8.36 -10.78 -13.26
C SER A 4 7.76 -10.26 -11.95
N PHE A 5 8.59 -9.93 -10.96
CA PHE A 5 8.13 -9.35 -9.68
C PHE A 5 7.18 -8.18 -9.92
N PHE A 6 7.55 -7.26 -10.81
CA PHE A 6 6.74 -6.11 -11.17
C PHE A 6 5.41 -6.51 -11.83
N GLY A 7 5.39 -7.56 -12.64
CA GLY A 7 4.16 -8.08 -13.23
C GLY A 7 3.20 -8.66 -12.17
N ARG A 8 3.72 -9.38 -11.16
CA ARG A 8 2.91 -9.88 -10.03
C ARG A 8 2.36 -8.73 -9.18
N LEU A 9 3.18 -7.71 -8.93
CA LEU A 9 2.75 -6.51 -8.19
C LEU A 9 1.63 -5.77 -8.93
N LYS A 10 1.82 -5.49 -10.23
CA LYS A 10 0.81 -4.82 -11.07
C LYS A 10 -0.50 -5.62 -11.11
N ALA A 11 -0.42 -6.94 -11.22
CA ALA A 11 -1.61 -7.80 -11.20
C ALA A 11 -2.34 -7.74 -9.86
N GLY A 12 -1.60 -7.80 -8.74
CA GLY A 12 -2.17 -7.73 -7.39
C GLY A 12 -2.85 -6.40 -7.07
N LEU A 13 -2.35 -5.30 -7.62
CA LEU A 13 -2.91 -3.95 -7.41
C LEU A 13 -3.99 -3.55 -8.43
N SER A 14 -4.25 -4.38 -9.45
CA SER A 14 -5.11 -4.02 -10.59
C SER A 14 -6.50 -3.52 -10.20
N ARG A 15 -7.17 -4.17 -9.25
CA ARG A 15 -8.51 -3.77 -8.79
C ARG A 15 -8.52 -2.41 -8.09
N SER A 16 -7.56 -2.15 -7.21
CA SER A 16 -7.45 -0.86 -6.51
C SER A 16 -7.07 0.25 -7.48
N ALA A 17 -6.14 -0.02 -8.40
CA ALA A 17 -5.76 0.93 -9.45
C ALA A 17 -6.95 1.31 -10.33
N GLN A 18 -7.78 0.33 -10.73
CA GLN A 18 -8.98 0.57 -11.55
C GLN A 18 -10.01 1.46 -10.84
N LYS A 19 -10.25 1.24 -9.54
CA LYS A 19 -11.16 2.10 -8.76
C LYS A 19 -10.67 3.54 -8.71
N LEU A 20 -9.39 3.74 -8.42
CA LEU A 20 -8.76 5.07 -8.38
C LEU A 20 -8.81 5.75 -9.74
N THR A 21 -8.39 5.08 -10.82
CA THR A 21 -8.39 5.68 -12.16
C THR A 21 -9.81 6.00 -12.65
N GLY A 22 -10.79 5.12 -12.37
CA GLY A 22 -12.17 5.34 -12.76
C GLY A 22 -12.79 6.58 -12.11
N GLY A 23 -12.54 6.78 -10.80
CA GLY A 23 -12.97 7.97 -10.07
C GLY A 23 -12.31 9.24 -10.61
N ILE A 24 -10.99 9.22 -10.83
CA ILE A 24 -10.25 10.39 -11.33
C ILE A 24 -10.73 10.81 -12.72
N THR A 25 -10.88 9.88 -13.66
CA THR A 25 -11.30 10.21 -15.02
C THR A 25 -12.72 10.81 -15.04
N ALA A 26 -13.61 10.38 -14.14
CA ALA A 26 -14.96 10.94 -14.02
C ALA A 26 -14.95 12.42 -13.61
N VAL A 27 -14.08 12.81 -12.68
CA VAL A 27 -13.99 14.20 -12.18
C VAL A 27 -13.32 15.14 -13.19
N PHE A 28 -12.30 14.66 -13.93
CA PHE A 28 -11.37 15.54 -14.66
C PHE A 28 -11.51 15.53 -16.18
N THR A 29 -12.67 15.18 -16.73
CA THR A 29 -12.91 15.28 -18.19
C THR A 29 -12.97 16.75 -18.63
N LYS A 30 -11.81 17.34 -18.94
CA LYS A 30 -11.62 18.74 -19.41
C LYS A 30 -12.24 19.80 -18.48
N ARG A 31 -12.18 19.58 -17.16
CA ARG A 31 -12.66 20.49 -16.13
C ARG A 31 -11.49 21.26 -15.52
N LYS A 32 -11.71 22.53 -15.13
CA LYS A 32 -10.76 23.28 -14.31
C LYS A 32 -10.72 22.70 -12.90
N LEU A 33 -9.55 22.76 -12.28
CA LEU A 33 -9.36 22.33 -10.90
C LEU A 33 -9.84 23.43 -9.93
N ASP A 34 -11.15 23.58 -9.80
CA ASP A 34 -11.84 24.49 -8.88
C ASP A 34 -12.15 23.82 -7.53
N ASP A 35 -12.82 24.56 -6.64
CA ASP A 35 -13.15 24.06 -5.30
C ASP A 35 -14.04 22.81 -5.35
N GLU A 36 -15.02 22.79 -6.25
CA GLU A 36 -15.96 21.68 -6.40
C GLU A 36 -15.26 20.43 -6.98
N ALA A 37 -14.38 20.60 -7.97
CA ALA A 37 -13.59 19.48 -8.51
C ALA A 37 -12.62 18.89 -7.46
N LEU A 38 -12.06 19.73 -6.58
CA LEU A 38 -11.20 19.29 -5.49
C LEU A 38 -11.97 18.52 -4.42
N GLU A 39 -13.16 18.99 -4.06
CA GLU A 39 -14.05 18.30 -3.11
C GLU A 39 -14.49 16.94 -3.66
N GLU A 40 -14.90 16.89 -4.93
CA GLU A 40 -15.28 15.63 -5.59
C GLU A 40 -14.11 14.63 -5.65
N LEU A 41 -12.89 15.11 -5.96
CA LEU A 41 -11.69 14.26 -5.91
C LEU A 41 -11.41 13.76 -4.48
N GLU A 42 -11.61 14.59 -3.45
CA GLU A 42 -11.42 14.18 -2.06
C GLU A 42 -12.33 13.00 -1.71
N GLU A 43 -13.62 13.11 -2.04
CA GLU A 43 -14.61 12.06 -1.84
C GLU A 43 -14.22 10.77 -2.56
N GLN A 44 -13.76 10.85 -3.81
CA GLN A 44 -13.30 9.68 -4.57
C GLN A 44 -12.08 9.01 -3.91
N LEU A 45 -11.12 9.79 -3.41
CA LEU A 45 -9.95 9.24 -2.72
C LEU A 45 -10.35 8.56 -1.41
N ILE A 46 -11.30 9.13 -0.66
CA ILE A 46 -11.84 8.52 0.55
C ILE A 46 -12.59 7.21 0.21
N ALA A 47 -13.43 7.21 -0.83
CA ALA A 47 -14.15 6.04 -1.29
C ALA A 47 -13.24 4.91 -1.82
N ALA A 48 -12.00 5.27 -2.20
CA ALA A 48 -10.95 4.33 -2.58
C ALA A 48 -10.11 3.82 -1.39
N ASP A 49 -10.57 4.00 -0.15
CA ASP A 49 -9.95 3.52 1.10
C ASP A 49 -8.62 4.19 1.47
N LEU A 50 -8.30 5.39 0.95
CA LEU A 50 -7.10 6.14 1.39
C LEU A 50 -7.29 6.77 2.78
N GLY A 51 -8.55 6.98 3.19
CA GLY A 51 -8.90 7.65 4.43
C GLY A 51 -8.78 9.19 4.36
N PRO A 52 -9.47 9.90 5.28
CA PRO A 52 -9.65 11.35 5.18
C PRO A 52 -8.35 12.14 5.35
N ALA A 53 -7.45 11.71 6.24
CA ALA A 53 -6.20 12.44 6.49
C ALA A 53 -5.26 12.43 5.26
N VAL A 54 -5.19 11.29 4.56
CA VAL A 54 -4.35 11.15 3.37
C VAL A 54 -4.99 11.88 2.18
N ALA A 55 -6.31 11.73 1.99
CA ALA A 55 -7.05 12.45 0.96
C ALA A 55 -6.88 13.98 1.11
N ALA A 56 -7.13 14.54 2.29
CA ALA A 56 -6.96 15.97 2.56
C ALA A 56 -5.53 16.47 2.28
N ARG A 57 -4.50 15.67 2.63
CA ARG A 57 -3.10 16.00 2.34
C ARG A 57 -2.85 16.08 0.83
N ILE A 58 -3.34 15.10 0.07
CA ILE A 58 -3.23 15.06 -1.39
C ILE A 58 -3.94 16.27 -2.01
N ILE A 59 -5.18 16.54 -1.60
CA ILE A 59 -5.97 17.69 -2.09
C ILE A 59 -5.29 19.02 -1.83
N LYS A 60 -4.67 19.19 -0.66
CA LYS A 60 -3.87 20.38 -0.36
C LYS A 60 -2.69 20.54 -1.32
N GLY A 61 -2.01 19.44 -1.68
CA GLY A 61 -0.95 19.42 -2.70
C GLY A 61 -1.46 19.91 -4.06
N PHE A 62 -2.56 19.34 -4.53
CA PHE A 62 -3.23 19.76 -5.78
C PHE A 62 -3.67 21.23 -5.77
N ARG A 63 -4.28 21.69 -4.67
CA ARG A 63 -4.70 23.09 -4.52
C ARG A 63 -3.50 24.04 -4.62
N SER A 64 -2.37 23.69 -4.03
CA SER A 64 -1.19 24.55 -4.06
C SER A 64 -0.49 24.63 -5.43
N THR A 65 -0.59 23.59 -6.24
CA THR A 65 0.19 23.45 -7.49
C THR A 65 -0.64 23.65 -8.77
N ARG A 66 -1.92 23.28 -8.73
CA ARG A 66 -2.78 23.13 -9.92
C ARG A 66 -4.14 23.84 -9.83
N PHE A 67 -4.47 24.53 -8.73
CA PHE A 67 -5.75 25.23 -8.59
C PHE A 67 -6.00 26.26 -9.70
N GLY A 68 -7.22 26.24 -10.27
CA GLY A 68 -7.65 27.12 -11.35
C GLY A 68 -7.07 26.80 -12.73
N LYS A 69 -6.23 25.76 -12.86
CA LYS A 69 -5.68 25.30 -14.13
C LYS A 69 -6.57 24.21 -14.73
N GLU A 70 -6.59 24.14 -16.05
CA GLU A 70 -7.03 22.93 -16.74
C GLU A 70 -5.94 21.87 -16.60
N VAL A 71 -6.34 20.66 -16.26
CA VAL A 71 -5.44 19.52 -16.11
C VAL A 71 -5.98 18.34 -16.90
N THR A 72 -5.07 17.55 -17.43
CA THR A 72 -5.42 16.27 -18.08
C THR A 72 -5.49 15.14 -17.05
N ASP A 73 -6.21 14.06 -17.37
CA ASP A 73 -6.26 12.85 -16.55
C ASP A 73 -4.86 12.28 -16.26
N GLU A 74 -3.97 12.35 -17.25
CA GLU A 74 -2.58 11.91 -17.10
C GLU A 74 -1.81 12.76 -16.08
N GLU A 75 -1.89 14.09 -16.17
CA GLU A 75 -1.25 14.99 -15.20
C GLU A 75 -1.78 14.80 -13.78
N VAL A 76 -3.08 14.53 -13.63
CA VAL A 76 -3.68 14.24 -12.31
C VAL A 76 -3.14 12.91 -11.78
N ARG A 77 -3.08 11.86 -12.60
CA ARG A 77 -2.54 10.56 -12.20
C ARG A 77 -1.06 10.64 -11.80
N GLU A 78 -0.25 11.40 -12.54
CA GLU A 78 1.16 11.62 -12.22
C GLU A 78 1.33 12.40 -10.91
N THR A 79 0.56 13.47 -10.75
CA THR A 79 0.59 14.30 -9.52
C THR A 79 0.15 13.47 -8.31
N LEU A 80 -0.93 12.68 -8.45
CA LEU A 80 -1.40 11.79 -7.39
C LEU A 80 -0.35 10.73 -7.04
N ALA A 81 0.32 10.14 -8.03
CA ALA A 81 1.38 9.16 -7.79
C ALA A 81 2.55 9.79 -7.02
N ALA A 82 2.92 11.04 -7.34
CA ALA A 82 3.96 11.77 -6.63
C ALA A 82 3.56 12.02 -5.16
N GLU A 83 2.36 12.54 -4.91
CA GLU A 83 1.86 12.81 -3.55
C GLU A 83 1.75 11.53 -2.70
N ILE A 84 1.22 10.43 -3.27
CA ILE A 84 1.18 9.13 -2.58
C ILE A 84 2.61 8.64 -2.26
N SER A 85 3.55 8.82 -3.18
CA SER A 85 4.95 8.43 -2.96
C SER A 85 5.57 9.22 -1.81
N GLU A 86 5.31 10.53 -1.71
CA GLU A 86 5.76 11.35 -0.58
C GLU A 86 5.11 10.97 0.75
N VAL A 87 3.84 10.54 0.74
CA VAL A 87 3.16 10.03 1.94
C VAL A 87 3.79 8.72 2.41
N LEU A 88 4.16 7.83 1.48
CA LEU A 88 4.73 6.51 1.80
C LEU A 88 6.23 6.55 2.15
N ALA A 89 6.99 7.51 1.60
CA ALA A 89 8.44 7.57 1.77
C ALA A 89 8.94 7.47 3.23
N PRO A 90 8.34 8.14 4.24
CA PRO A 90 8.82 8.06 5.63
C PRO A 90 8.66 6.68 6.28
N VAL A 91 7.78 5.83 5.75
CA VAL A 91 7.48 4.50 6.29
C VAL A 91 7.97 3.37 5.39
N ALA A 92 8.61 3.70 4.27
CA ALA A 92 9.21 2.75 3.33
C ALA A 92 10.56 2.21 3.85
N LEU A 93 10.54 1.66 5.07
CA LEU A 93 11.72 1.15 5.76
C LEU A 93 11.81 -0.37 5.60
N PRO A 94 12.94 -0.91 5.09
CA PRO A 94 13.13 -2.34 5.01
C PRO A 94 13.26 -2.97 6.40
N LEU A 95 12.78 -4.20 6.54
CA LEU A 95 13.08 -5.02 7.72
C LEU A 95 14.49 -5.59 7.58
N GLU A 96 15.47 -4.93 8.18
CA GLU A 96 16.85 -5.40 8.24
C GLU A 96 17.10 -6.23 9.49
N LEU A 97 17.65 -7.43 9.30
CA LEU A 97 17.98 -8.32 10.42
C LEU A 97 19.40 -8.00 10.91
N ASP A 98 19.51 -7.47 12.12
CA ASP A 98 20.81 -7.30 12.77
C ASP A 98 21.41 -8.68 13.11
N ARG A 99 22.47 -9.03 12.40
CA ARG A 99 23.15 -10.33 12.51
C ARG A 99 24.00 -10.47 13.77
N ALA A 100 24.24 -9.39 14.50
CA ALA A 100 24.93 -9.44 15.79
C ALA A 100 24.05 -10.11 16.87
N HIS A 101 22.73 -10.00 16.75
CA HIS A 101 21.77 -10.61 17.68
C HIS A 101 21.37 -12.01 17.19
N LYS A 102 21.74 -13.06 17.95
CA LYS A 102 21.41 -14.45 17.62
C LYS A 102 20.84 -15.19 18.85
N PRO A 103 19.58 -15.68 18.79
CA PRO A 103 18.65 -15.56 17.67
C PRO A 103 18.09 -14.13 17.52
N TYR A 104 17.86 -13.70 16.28
CA TYR A 104 17.02 -12.52 16.01
C TYR A 104 15.55 -12.94 16.12
N VAL A 105 14.79 -12.30 17.01
CA VAL A 105 13.42 -12.70 17.33
C VAL A 105 12.42 -11.75 16.67
N ILE A 106 11.53 -12.31 15.85
CA ILE A 106 10.39 -11.59 15.25
C ILE A 106 9.11 -12.08 15.94
N LEU A 107 8.45 -11.20 16.69
CA LEU A 107 7.15 -11.48 17.30
C LEU A 107 6.03 -11.03 16.35
N MET A 108 5.22 -11.99 15.90
CA MET A 108 4.10 -11.72 14.99
C MET A 108 2.82 -11.47 15.80
N VAL A 109 2.21 -10.30 15.61
CA VAL A 109 0.98 -9.89 16.29
C VAL A 109 -0.12 -9.51 15.30
N GLY A 110 -1.39 -9.60 15.71
CA GLY A 110 -2.54 -9.21 14.89
C GLY A 110 -3.77 -10.09 15.11
N VAL A 111 -4.90 -9.70 14.53
CA VAL A 111 -6.19 -10.40 14.67
C VAL A 111 -6.26 -11.70 13.86
N ASN A 112 -7.27 -12.54 14.15
CA ASN A 112 -7.52 -13.78 13.40
C ASN A 112 -7.89 -13.47 11.95
N GLY A 113 -7.45 -14.32 11.01
CA GLY A 113 -7.74 -14.15 9.58
C GLY A 113 -6.86 -13.12 8.85
N ALA A 114 -6.05 -12.31 9.55
CA ALA A 114 -5.17 -11.31 8.93
C ALA A 114 -3.95 -11.89 8.17
N GLY A 115 -3.84 -13.22 8.06
CA GLY A 115 -2.76 -13.87 7.31
C GLY A 115 -1.43 -14.04 8.05
N LYS A 116 -1.39 -13.93 9.39
CA LYS A 116 -0.17 -14.04 10.20
C LYS A 116 0.66 -15.31 9.90
N THR A 117 0.06 -16.49 10.01
CA THR A 117 0.72 -17.78 9.78
C THR A 117 1.24 -17.90 8.34
N THR A 118 0.45 -17.42 7.36
CA THR A 118 0.86 -17.37 5.96
C THR A 118 2.08 -16.46 5.75
N THR A 119 2.12 -15.31 6.42
CA THR A 119 3.26 -14.38 6.37
C THR A 119 4.49 -14.97 7.06
N ILE A 120 4.32 -15.69 8.19
CA ILE A 120 5.41 -16.43 8.85
C ILE A 120 6.06 -17.42 7.88
N GLY A 121 5.26 -18.23 7.18
CA GLY A 121 5.77 -19.20 6.21
C GLY A 121 6.52 -18.54 5.05
N LYS A 122 6.00 -17.43 4.52
CA LYS A 122 6.67 -16.64 3.46
C LYS A 122 8.00 -16.06 3.92
N LEU A 123 8.04 -15.47 5.12
CA LEU A 123 9.28 -14.93 5.70
C LEU A 123 10.30 -16.05 5.97
N ALA A 124 9.86 -17.20 6.48
CA ALA A 124 10.73 -18.35 6.69
C ALA A 124 11.34 -18.88 5.38
N SER A 125 10.55 -18.97 4.30
CA SER A 125 11.09 -19.32 2.97
C SER A 125 12.09 -18.28 2.47
N LEU A 126 11.72 -17.00 2.53
CA LEU A 126 12.56 -15.89 2.11
C LEU A 126 13.91 -15.88 2.84
N TYR A 127 13.92 -16.08 4.16
CA TYR A 127 15.16 -16.08 4.93
C TYR A 127 15.97 -17.37 4.74
N ARG A 128 15.33 -18.52 4.50
CA ARG A 128 16.05 -19.75 4.08
C ARG A 128 16.74 -19.56 2.73
N GLU A 129 16.07 -18.94 1.76
CA GLU A 129 16.65 -18.60 0.45
C GLU A 129 17.84 -17.62 0.57
N GLN A 130 17.86 -16.80 1.63
CA GLN A 130 18.98 -15.92 1.98
C GLN A 130 20.08 -16.61 2.83
N GLY A 131 19.99 -17.92 3.06
CA GLY A 131 20.98 -18.71 3.78
C GLY A 131 20.87 -18.67 5.31
N LEU A 132 19.78 -18.15 5.86
CA LEU A 132 19.51 -18.17 7.31
C LEU A 132 18.80 -19.46 7.73
N THR A 133 18.76 -19.72 9.04
CA THR A 133 18.10 -20.90 9.64
C THR A 133 16.93 -20.48 10.54
N PRO A 134 15.73 -20.21 9.98
CA PRO A 134 14.57 -19.83 10.77
C PRO A 134 14.09 -20.95 11.68
N LEU A 135 13.80 -20.62 12.92
CA LEU A 135 13.06 -21.45 13.87
C LEU A 135 11.66 -20.86 14.03
N LEU A 136 10.63 -21.69 13.94
CA LEU A 136 9.24 -21.30 14.16
C LEU A 136 8.80 -21.71 15.56
N ALA A 137 8.12 -20.79 16.27
CA ALA A 137 7.52 -21.05 17.57
C ALA A 137 6.00 -20.84 17.46
N ALA A 138 5.23 -21.90 17.66
CA ALA A 138 3.77 -21.87 17.61
C ALA A 138 3.19 -21.26 18.91
N GLY A 139 3.18 -19.94 18.98
CA GLY A 139 2.68 -19.19 20.15
C GLY A 139 1.17 -18.95 20.18
N ASP A 140 0.43 -19.24 19.10
CA ASP A 140 -1.04 -19.14 19.05
C ASP A 140 -1.67 -20.41 19.66
N THR A 141 -1.55 -20.57 20.98
CA THR A 141 -1.97 -21.79 21.70
C THR A 141 -3.47 -21.83 22.02
N PHE A 142 -4.19 -20.73 21.81
CA PHE A 142 -5.64 -20.67 22.06
C PHE A 142 -6.43 -21.36 20.94
N ARG A 143 -5.91 -21.34 19.71
CA ARG A 143 -6.56 -21.92 18.54
C ARG A 143 -5.93 -23.28 18.24
N ALA A 144 -6.67 -24.36 18.47
CA ALA A 144 -6.19 -25.74 18.28
C ALA A 144 -5.54 -25.97 16.91
N ALA A 145 -6.17 -25.49 15.83
CA ALA A 145 -5.64 -25.64 14.48
C ALA A 145 -4.47 -24.70 14.14
N ALA A 146 -4.18 -23.66 14.95
CA ALA A 146 -3.11 -22.71 14.66
C ALA A 146 -1.70 -23.28 14.94
N VAL A 147 -1.61 -24.33 15.77
CA VAL A 147 -0.35 -25.03 16.05
C VAL A 147 -0.03 -26.04 14.93
N GLU A 148 -1.05 -26.69 14.36
CA GLU A 148 -0.88 -27.65 13.26
C GLU A 148 -0.66 -26.98 11.89
N GLN A 149 -1.07 -25.72 11.74
CA GLN A 149 -1.06 -24.93 10.50
C GLN A 149 0.27 -24.21 10.25
#